data_AF-A0A0C9Z9W3-F1
#
_entry.id   AF-A0A0C9Z9W3-F1
#
_cell.length_a   1.000
_cell.length_b   1.000
_cell.length_c   1.000
_cell.angle_alpha   90.00
_cell.angle_beta   90.00
_cell.angle_gamma   90.00
#
_symmetry.space_group_name_H-M   'P 1'
#
loop_
_entity.id
_entity.type
_entity.pdbx_description
1 polymer ?
#
loop_
_entity_poly.entity_id
_entity_poly.type
_entity_poly.pdbx_seq_one_letter_code
_entity_poly.pdbx_strand_id
1 'polypeptide(L)'
;WTDAESDMLLDIISAHKASAGDGLNFKMTFWNTAAAQLPGPTKGAPKTAKACKERWQRMKKTFDVVDRIANASGFTYSRESGASIGLENEGVWTDFVK
;
A
#
# COMPACT_ATOMS: atom_id res chain seq x y z
N TRP A 1 1.34 -7.04 -10.86
CA TRP A 1 1.29 -6.96 -9.41
C TRP A 1 0.33 -8.03 -8.97
N THR A 2 0.85 -9.22 -8.76
CA THR A 2 0.23 -10.22 -7.90
C THR A 2 0.42 -9.81 -6.44
N ASP A 3 -0.25 -10.50 -5.53
CA ASP A 3 -0.07 -10.27 -4.09
C ASP A 3 1.38 -10.62 -3.69
N ALA A 4 1.90 -11.77 -4.14
CA ALA A 4 3.30 -12.16 -3.92
C ALA A 4 4.32 -11.14 -4.45
N GLU A 5 4.10 -10.54 -5.63
CA GLU A 5 4.97 -9.46 -6.15
C GLU A 5 4.89 -8.21 -5.25
N SER A 6 3.72 -7.94 -4.66
CA SER A 6 3.50 -6.78 -3.78
C SER A 6 4.12 -7.00 -2.41
N ASP A 7 3.98 -8.19 -1.85
CA ASP A 7 4.57 -8.60 -0.57
C ASP A 7 6.10 -8.54 -0.65
N MET A 8 6.70 -9.08 -1.71
CA MET A 8 8.15 -9.00 -1.89
C MET A 8 8.63 -7.54 -2.02
N LEU A 9 7.88 -6.68 -2.71
CA LEU A 9 8.22 -5.26 -2.76
C LEU A 9 8.15 -4.61 -1.37
N LEU A 10 7.15 -4.97 -0.55
CA LEU A 10 7.02 -4.48 0.82
C LEU A 10 8.16 -5.00 1.71
N ASP A 11 8.60 -6.24 1.55
CA ASP A 11 9.75 -6.80 2.28
C ASP A 11 11.04 -6.05 1.94
N ILE A 12 11.29 -5.79 0.64
CA ILE A 12 12.44 -5.00 0.18
C ILE A 12 12.40 -3.60 0.80
N ILE A 13 11.25 -2.93 0.76
CA ILE A 13 11.07 -1.59 1.35
C ILE A 13 11.30 -1.62 2.86
N SER A 14 10.76 -2.61 3.55
CA SER A 14 10.88 -2.75 5.02
C SER A 14 12.33 -2.97 5.44
N ALA A 15 13.07 -3.81 4.71
CA ALA A 15 14.49 -4.04 4.93
C ALA A 15 15.36 -2.79 4.71
N HIS A 16 14.93 -1.87 3.83
CA HIS A 16 15.69 -0.67 3.49
C HIS A 16 15.15 0.62 4.11
N LYS A 17 14.16 0.55 5.00
CA LYS A 17 13.46 1.73 5.55
C LYS A 17 14.38 2.77 6.19
N ALA A 18 15.52 2.33 6.76
CA ALA A 18 16.53 3.21 7.37
C ALA A 18 17.23 4.13 6.35
N SER A 19 17.19 3.79 5.06
CA SER A 19 17.75 4.59 3.97
C SER A 19 16.75 5.59 3.36
N ALA A 20 15.48 5.53 3.80
CA ALA A 20 14.44 6.41 3.28
C ALA A 20 14.57 7.82 3.88
N GLY A 21 14.20 8.82 3.09
CA GLY A 21 13.94 10.16 3.60
C GLY A 21 12.54 10.27 4.22
N ASP A 22 12.17 11.50 4.54
CA ASP A 22 10.87 11.82 5.15
C ASP A 22 9.70 11.18 4.43
N GLY A 23 8.79 10.59 5.21
CA GLY A 23 7.59 9.92 4.69
C GLY A 23 7.89 8.67 3.87
N LEU A 24 9.01 7.99 4.11
CA LEU A 24 9.45 6.81 3.34
C LEU A 24 9.64 7.11 1.85
N ASN A 25 10.27 8.26 1.56
CA ASN A 25 10.65 8.64 0.20
C ASN A 25 12.05 8.08 -0.13
N PHE A 26 12.11 7.21 -1.14
CA PHE A 26 13.36 6.59 -1.57
C PHE A 26 13.92 7.22 -2.85
N LYS A 27 15.25 7.28 -2.94
CA LYS A 27 15.98 7.71 -4.15
C LYS A 27 15.75 6.74 -5.31
N MET A 28 15.95 7.21 -6.54
CA MET A 28 15.81 6.35 -7.74
C MET A 28 16.74 5.14 -7.75
N THR A 29 17.92 5.27 -7.13
CA THR A 29 18.87 4.16 -6.95
C THR A 29 18.26 2.98 -6.19
N PHE A 30 17.51 3.25 -5.12
CA PHE A 30 16.78 2.21 -4.39
C PHE A 30 15.75 1.50 -5.29
N TRP A 31 14.97 2.26 -6.07
CA TRP A 31 13.96 1.67 -6.96
C TRP A 31 14.56 0.80 -8.07
N ASN A 32 15.76 1.16 -8.57
CA ASN A 32 16.50 0.31 -9.51
C ASN A 32 16.94 -1.01 -8.85
N THR A 33 17.46 -0.95 -7.62
CA THR A 33 17.83 -2.14 -6.85
C THR A 33 16.61 -3.02 -6.55
N ALA A 34 15.49 -2.42 -6.12
CA ALA A 34 14.26 -3.15 -5.84
C ALA A 34 13.71 -3.86 -7.09
N ALA A 35 13.71 -3.16 -8.24
CA ALA A 35 13.29 -3.74 -9.51
C ALA A 35 14.14 -4.94 -9.94
N ALA A 36 15.46 -4.91 -9.66
CA ALA A 36 16.37 -6.00 -9.97
C ALA A 36 16.22 -7.22 -9.04
N GLN A 37 15.68 -7.04 -7.83
CA GLN A 37 15.44 -8.10 -6.86
C GLN A 37 14.10 -8.80 -7.05
N LEU A 38 13.12 -8.12 -7.65
CA LEU A 38 11.84 -8.74 -7.98
C LEU A 38 12.03 -9.81 -9.06
N PRO A 39 11.32 -10.95 -8.96
CA PRO A 39 11.32 -11.95 -10.02
C PRO A 39 10.82 -11.30 -11.32
N GLY A 40 11.35 -11.79 -12.45
CA GLY A 40 10.84 -11.42 -13.78
C GLY A 40 9.32 -11.56 -13.84
N PRO A 41 8.65 -10.81 -14.73
CA PRO A 41 7.20 -10.63 -14.64
C PRO A 41 6.46 -11.96 -14.72
N THR A 42 5.83 -12.36 -13.62
CA THR A 42 4.92 -13.52 -13.61
C THR A 42 3.65 -13.21 -14.41
N LYS A 43 3.26 -11.93 -14.46
CA LYS A 43 2.15 -11.41 -15.28
C LYS A 43 2.38 -9.95 -15.67
N GLY A 44 2.04 -9.62 -16.92
CA GLY A 44 2.00 -8.24 -17.44
C GLY A 44 3.37 -7.62 -17.70
N ALA A 45 3.41 -6.29 -17.74
CA ALA A 45 4.61 -5.52 -18.07
C ALA A 45 5.76 -5.70 -17.05
N PRO A 46 7.02 -5.48 -17.46
CA PRO A 46 8.19 -5.53 -16.58
C PRO A 46 8.05 -4.65 -15.35
N LYS A 47 8.53 -5.14 -14.20
CA LYS A 47 8.55 -4.41 -12.93
C LYS A 47 9.75 -3.45 -12.90
N THR A 48 9.69 -2.43 -13.75
CA THR A 48 10.70 -1.37 -13.78
C THR A 48 10.75 -0.62 -12.44
N ALA A 49 11.85 0.11 -12.20
CA ALA A 49 11.99 0.98 -11.04
C ALA A 49 10.82 1.97 -10.91
N LYS A 50 10.35 2.54 -12.04
CA LYS A 50 9.17 3.40 -12.08
C LYS A 50 7.91 2.65 -11.64
N ALA A 51 7.69 1.44 -12.15
CA ALA A 51 6.54 0.62 -11.76
C ALA A 51 6.56 0.27 -10.26
N CYS A 52 7.73 -0.04 -9.70
CA CYS A 52 7.90 -0.31 -8.26
C CYS A 52 7.55 0.92 -7.42
N LYS A 53 8.08 2.09 -7.81
CA LYS A 53 7.76 3.36 -7.14
C LYS A 53 6.25 3.66 -7.20
N GLU A 54 5.64 3.53 -8.37
CA GLU A 54 4.19 3.77 -8.53
C GLU A 54 3.34 2.78 -7.72
N ARG A 55 3.75 1.51 -7.66
CA ARG A 55 3.07 0.51 -6.84
C ARG A 55 3.15 0.87 -5.35
N TRP A 56 4.33 1.22 -4.86
CA TRP A 56 4.52 1.68 -3.48
C TRP A 56 3.62 2.87 -3.14
N GLN A 57 3.58 3.89 -4.00
CA GLN A 57 2.74 5.07 -3.77
C GLN A 57 1.24 4.71 -3.73
N ARG A 58 0.78 3.78 -4.56
CA ARG A 58 -0.60 3.27 -4.49
C ARG A 58 -0.86 2.51 -3.19
N MET A 59 0.04 1.61 -2.79
CA MET A 59 -0.11 0.84 -1.54
C MET A 59 -0.14 1.76 -0.31
N LYS A 60 0.74 2.77 -0.25
CA LYS A 60 0.70 3.80 0.80
C LYS A 60 -0.65 4.51 0.85
N LYS A 61 -1.15 5.00 -0.28
CA LYS A 61 -2.46 5.68 -0.32
C LYS A 61 -3.59 4.77 0.17
N THR A 62 -3.58 3.50 -0.23
CA THR A 62 -4.56 2.53 0.25
C THR A 62 -4.43 2.30 1.76
N PHE A 63 -3.20 2.14 2.27
CA PHE A 63 -2.94 2.02 3.69
C PHE A 63 -3.43 3.25 4.47
N ASP A 64 -3.12 4.46 4.01
CA ASP A 64 -3.55 5.70 4.67
C ASP A 64 -5.09 5.80 4.76
N VAL A 65 -5.82 5.35 3.74
CA VAL A 65 -7.29 5.30 3.79
C VAL A 65 -7.77 4.26 4.79
N VAL A 66 -7.20 3.05 4.75
CA VAL A 66 -7.56 1.96 5.68
C VAL A 66 -7.27 2.34 7.13
N ASP A 67 -6.11 2.93 7.39
CA ASP A 67 -5.69 3.39 8.71
C ASP A 67 -6.63 4.48 9.25
N ARG A 68 -7.05 5.42 8.40
CA ARG A 68 -8.06 6.42 8.77
C ARG A 68 -9.40 5.80 9.13
N ILE A 69 -9.88 4.84 8.34
CA ILE A 69 -11.15 4.15 8.63
C ILE A 69 -11.04 3.35 9.93
N ALA A 70 -9.94 2.62 10.11
CA ALA A 70 -9.70 1.81 11.31
C ALA A 70 -9.61 2.63 12.60
N ASN A 71 -9.17 3.89 12.51
CA ASN A 71 -9.07 4.80 13.63
C ASN A 71 -10.23 5.81 13.72
N ALA A 72 -11.22 5.76 12.82
CA ALA A 72 -12.37 6.66 12.83
C ALA A 72 -13.48 6.12 13.75
N SER A 73 -13.98 6.97 14.64
CA SER A 73 -15.09 6.64 15.54
C SER A 73 -16.33 6.25 14.74
N GLY A 74 -16.97 5.13 15.12
CA GLY A 74 -18.19 4.64 14.48
C GLY A 74 -17.96 3.58 13.40
N PHE A 75 -16.71 3.27 13.03
CA PHE A 75 -16.39 2.10 12.23
C PHE A 75 -15.86 0.96 13.10
N THR A 76 -16.12 -0.27 12.66
CA THR A 76 -15.38 -1.45 13.13
C THR A 76 -14.55 -1.94 11.94
N TYR A 77 -13.23 -1.79 12.01
CA TYR A 77 -12.35 -2.35 11.00
C TYR A 77 -11.82 -3.70 11.45
N SER A 78 -12.01 -4.74 10.64
CA SER A 78 -11.31 -6.01 10.80
C SER A 78 -10.65 -6.41 9.49
N ARG A 79 -9.69 -7.34 9.57
CA ARG A 79 -9.04 -7.87 8.37
C ARG A 79 -10.01 -8.74 7.54
N GLU A 80 -10.94 -9.43 8.20
CA GLU A 80 -11.89 -10.32 7.52
C GLU A 80 -13.08 -9.57 6.91
N SER A 81 -13.67 -8.61 7.62
CA SER A 81 -14.89 -7.90 7.22
C SER A 81 -14.66 -6.47 6.72
N GLY A 82 -13.41 -6.00 6.73
CA GLY A 82 -13.10 -4.60 6.42
C GLY A 82 -13.81 -3.67 7.39
N ALA A 83 -14.34 -2.55 6.90
CA ALA A 83 -15.07 -1.56 7.71
C ALA A 83 -16.50 -2.00 8.10
N SER A 84 -16.95 -3.18 7.66
CA SER A 84 -18.29 -3.72 7.92
C SER A 84 -19.42 -2.70 7.75
N ILE A 85 -19.46 -2.03 6.59
CA ILE A 85 -20.47 -0.99 6.30
C ILE A 85 -21.84 -1.64 6.08
N GLY A 86 -22.79 -1.35 6.97
CA GLY A 86 -24.18 -1.76 6.96
C GLY A 86 -25.13 -0.58 7.17
N LEU A 87 -26.42 -0.84 7.31
CA LEU A 87 -27.45 0.20 7.49
C LEU A 87 -27.20 1.01 8.77
N GLU A 88 -26.63 0.38 9.79
CA GLU A 88 -26.35 0.97 11.10
C GLU A 88 -25.24 2.02 11.11
N ASN A 89 -24.30 1.97 10.15
CA ASN A 89 -23.16 2.88 10.06
C ASN A 89 -23.10 3.64 8.72
N GLU A 90 -24.14 3.55 7.89
CA GLU A 90 -24.28 4.27 6.61
C GLU A 90 -24.15 5.80 6.79
N GLY A 91 -24.70 6.35 7.87
CA GLY A 91 -24.57 7.77 8.19
C GLY A 91 -23.12 8.19 8.44
N VAL A 92 -22.40 7.38 9.22
CA VAL A 92 -20.96 7.59 9.51
C VAL A 92 -20.13 7.47 8.23
N TRP A 93 -20.44 6.51 7.36
CA TRP A 93 -19.80 6.36 6.05
C TRP A 93 -20.04 7.58 5.15
N THR A 94 -21.28 8.05 5.07
CA THR A 94 -21.66 9.21 4.25
C THR A 94 -20.92 10.48 4.71
N ASP A 95 -20.75 10.66 6.02
CA ASP A 95 -20.00 11.80 6.56
C ASP A 95 -18.49 11.65 6.38
N PHE A 96 -17.95 10.43 6.44
CA PHE A 96 -16.53 10.15 6.24
C PHE A 96 -16.05 10.37 4.79
N VAL A 97 -16.91 10.11 3.80
CA VAL A 97 -16.56 10.21 2.36
C VAL A 97 -16.68 11.64 1.81
N LYS A 98 -17.34 12.55 2.54
CA LYS A 98 -17.43 13.98 2.17
C LYS A 98 -16.08 14.68 2.26
#